data_AF-A0A3N8GXW3-F1
#
_entry.id   AF-A0A3N8GXW3-F1
#
_cell.length_a   1.000
_cell.length_b   1.000
_cell.length_c   1.000
_cell.angle_alpha   90.00
_cell.angle_beta   90.00
_cell.angle_gamma   90.00
#
_symmetry.space_group_name_H-M   'P 1'
#
loop_
_entity.id
_entity.type
_entity.pdbx_description
1 polymer ?
#
loop_
_entity_poly.entity_id
_entity_poly.type
_entity_poly.pdbx_seq_one_letter_code
_entity_poly.pdbx_strand_id
1 'polypeptide(L)'
;MGNRSWVSCSVRPTNAMLRLPLALRVEPYPDESLSSVLMRLVDANGLRSVGALLREAGCVAFGPLVSAEVAELSRVCGIGQSTIRSMCPVEVGGRARGAAFGYAIGHHMIEARHLLVRERERICPLCILESGSMLAAHRLTWMTACPMHAVQLLDVCPQCDKPIMTTRLNMTRCRCGFDFLHISPVVCELEEVEAARRLYRCWCLPTATGIGLSEGLVAVEKQIDRKR
;
A
#
# COMPACT_ATOMS: atom_id res chain seq x y z
N MET A 1 -52.23 31.63 -3.47
CA MET A 1 -50.90 32.27 -3.46
C MET A 1 -50.14 31.81 -2.21
N GLY A 2 -48.88 31.38 -2.36
CA GLY A 2 -47.96 31.04 -1.25
C GLY A 2 -48.01 29.56 -0.83
N ASN A 3 -47.31 28.62 -1.46
CA ASN A 3 -45.85 28.39 -1.48
C ASN A 3 -45.29 27.95 -0.10
N ARG A 4 -44.98 26.66 0.06
CA ARG A 4 -43.96 26.15 0.99
C ARG A 4 -43.32 24.90 0.39
N SER A 5 -42.34 25.10 -0.49
CA SER A 5 -41.36 24.06 -0.78
C SER A 5 -40.50 23.85 0.46
N TRP A 6 -40.43 22.62 0.92
CA TRP A 6 -39.45 22.21 1.91
C TRP A 6 -38.14 21.98 1.17
N VAL A 7 -37.27 22.99 1.14
CA VAL A 7 -35.87 22.80 0.80
C VAL A 7 -35.20 22.17 2.01
N SER A 8 -34.95 20.86 1.94
CA SER A 8 -34.08 20.19 2.90
C SER A 8 -32.66 20.73 2.69
N CYS A 9 -32.26 21.69 3.52
CA CYS A 9 -30.89 22.17 3.57
C CYS A 9 -30.04 21.10 4.27
N SER A 10 -29.55 20.12 3.50
CA SER A 10 -28.47 19.24 3.94
C SER A 10 -27.16 20.02 3.87
N VAL A 11 -26.98 20.91 4.86
CA VAL A 11 -25.70 21.56 5.12
C VAL A 11 -24.73 20.44 5.52
N ARG A 12 -23.92 19.97 4.57
CA ARG A 12 -22.67 19.28 4.91
C ARG A 12 -21.89 20.26 5.77
N PRO A 13 -21.48 19.92 7.00
CA PRO A 13 -20.71 20.85 7.79
C PRO A 13 -19.39 21.11 7.06
N THR A 14 -19.27 22.32 6.54
CA THR A 14 -18.07 22.93 5.96
C THR A 14 -17.06 23.19 7.07
N ASN A 15 -16.64 22.15 7.80
CA ASN A 15 -15.55 22.25 8.77
C ASN A 15 -14.22 21.91 8.09
N ALA A 16 -13.93 22.67 7.03
CA ALA A 16 -12.58 22.86 6.53
C ALA A 16 -11.83 23.84 7.44
N MET A 17 -11.80 23.56 8.75
CA MET A 17 -10.67 24.03 9.54
C MET A 17 -9.45 23.39 8.88
N LEU A 18 -8.57 24.22 8.33
CA LEU A 18 -7.30 23.81 7.72
C LEU A 18 -6.59 22.89 8.71
N ARG A 19 -6.73 21.57 8.51
CA ARG A 19 -6.23 20.57 9.46
C ARG A 19 -4.71 20.72 9.47
N LEU A 20 -4.12 21.13 10.59
CA LEU A 20 -2.68 21.30 10.65
C LEU A 20 -2.00 19.96 10.29
N PRO A 21 -0.88 19.98 9.54
CA PRO A 21 -0.09 18.78 9.33
C PRO A 21 0.30 18.13 10.67
N LEU A 22 0.54 16.82 10.66
CA LEU A 22 1.04 16.12 11.83
C LEU A 22 2.36 16.74 12.31
N ALA A 23 2.51 16.85 13.63
CA ALA A 23 3.63 17.55 14.25
C ALA A 23 4.95 16.81 14.03
N LEU A 24 4.93 15.48 14.20
CA LEU A 24 6.10 14.63 13.99
C LEU A 24 6.07 14.04 12.59
N ARG A 25 7.23 14.10 11.93
CA ARG A 25 7.43 13.57 10.58
C ARG A 25 8.20 12.26 10.64
N VAL A 26 7.93 11.41 9.66
CA VAL A 26 8.66 10.17 9.43
C VAL A 26 9.11 10.17 7.98
N GLU A 27 10.41 10.02 7.76
CA GLU A 27 10.97 9.89 6.43
C GLU A 27 10.78 8.46 5.92
N PRO A 28 10.18 8.27 4.72
CA PRO A 28 10.05 6.97 4.09
C PRO A 28 11.42 6.36 3.77
N TYR A 29 11.57 5.05 4.00
CA TYR A 29 12.70 4.28 3.50
C TYR A 29 12.56 4.00 1.99
N PRO A 30 13.65 3.65 1.29
CA PRO A 30 13.59 3.20 -0.09
C PRO A 30 12.60 2.03 -0.26
N ASP A 31 11.70 2.16 -1.22
CA ASP A 31 10.63 1.20 -1.53
C ASP A 31 9.73 0.83 -0.32
N GLU A 32 9.63 1.69 0.69
CA GLU A 32 8.72 1.45 1.81
C GLU A 32 7.25 1.52 1.36
N SER A 33 6.40 0.59 1.82
CA SER A 33 4.97 0.63 1.53
C SER A 33 4.31 1.81 2.23
N LEU A 34 3.27 2.39 1.63
CA LEU A 34 2.54 3.48 2.28
C LEU A 34 1.97 3.03 3.65
N SER A 35 1.58 1.76 3.78
CA SER A 35 1.05 1.20 5.03
C SER A 35 2.10 1.20 6.12
N SER A 36 3.33 0.83 5.76
CA SER A 36 4.48 0.87 6.64
C SER A 36 4.76 2.28 7.16
N VAL A 37 4.87 3.25 6.26
CA VAL A 37 5.10 4.66 6.63
C VAL A 37 3.99 5.19 7.51
N LEU A 38 2.72 4.96 7.15
CA LEU A 38 1.58 5.46 7.92
C LEU A 38 1.50 4.81 9.31
N MET A 39 1.87 3.54 9.47
CA MET A 39 1.95 2.91 10.80
C MET A 39 3.01 3.57 11.67
N ARG A 40 4.22 3.82 11.13
CA ARG A 40 5.29 4.53 11.84
C ARG A 40 4.90 5.96 12.19
N LEU A 41 4.21 6.65 11.28
CA LEU A 41 3.75 8.02 11.49
C LEU A 41 2.67 8.11 12.57
N VAL A 42 1.73 7.16 12.58
CA VAL A 42 0.70 7.02 13.62
C VAL A 42 1.33 6.76 14.97
N ASP A 43 2.30 5.85 15.05
CA ASP A 43 3.02 5.52 16.28
C ASP A 43 3.80 6.73 16.82
N ALA A 44 4.58 7.40 15.96
CA ALA A 44 5.35 8.57 16.32
C ALA A 44 4.46 9.72 16.86
N ASN A 45 3.28 9.93 16.27
CA ASN A 45 2.35 10.99 16.68
C ASN A 45 1.36 10.54 17.79
N GLY A 46 1.48 9.32 18.33
CA GLY A 46 0.57 8.79 19.34
C GLY A 46 -0.90 8.69 18.86
N LEU A 47 -1.11 8.53 17.55
CA LEU A 47 -2.43 8.42 16.97
C LEU A 47 -3.03 7.04 17.21
N ARG A 48 -4.36 6.96 17.21
CA ARG A 48 -5.08 5.71 17.49
C ARG A 48 -4.81 4.59 16.49
N SER A 49 -4.80 4.91 15.19
CA SER A 49 -4.60 3.94 14.12
C SER A 49 -4.47 4.59 12.75
N VAL A 50 -3.90 3.84 11.79
CA VAL A 50 -3.88 4.21 10.37
C VAL A 50 -5.28 4.46 9.84
N GLY A 51 -6.28 3.63 10.20
CA GLY A 51 -7.65 3.84 9.77
C GLY A 51 -8.27 5.14 10.30
N ALA A 52 -7.88 5.62 11.49
CA ALA A 52 -8.29 6.91 11.99
C ALA A 52 -7.64 8.06 11.22
N LEU A 53 -6.34 7.96 10.92
CA LEU A 53 -5.62 8.91 10.09
C LEU A 53 -6.20 9.01 8.67
N LEU A 54 -6.53 7.88 8.04
CA LEU A 54 -7.16 7.85 6.72
C LEU A 54 -8.52 8.58 6.72
N ARG A 55 -9.38 8.31 7.70
CA ARG A 55 -10.66 9.03 7.83
C ARG A 55 -10.45 10.53 8.05
N GLU A 56 -9.43 10.89 8.82
CA GLU A 56 -9.06 12.29 9.06
C GLU A 56 -8.47 12.96 7.80
N ALA A 57 -7.88 12.19 6.89
CA ALA A 57 -7.46 12.65 5.57
C ALA A 57 -8.58 12.58 4.52
N GLY A 58 -9.80 12.18 4.90
CA GLY A 58 -10.94 12.05 3.98
C GLY A 58 -10.85 10.86 3.03
N CYS A 59 -9.95 9.91 3.28
CA CYS A 59 -9.84 8.68 2.50
C CYS A 59 -10.95 7.69 2.86
N VAL A 60 -11.54 7.04 1.85
CA VAL A 60 -12.60 6.04 2.06
C VAL A 60 -12.01 4.70 2.49
N ALA A 61 -10.83 4.36 1.96
CA ALA A 61 -10.13 3.09 2.14
C ALA A 61 -8.60 3.32 2.05
N PHE A 62 -7.80 2.31 2.40
CA PHE A 62 -6.33 2.36 2.27
C PHE A 62 -5.86 2.32 0.79
N GLY A 63 -6.74 1.95 -0.14
CA GLY A 63 -6.54 2.14 -1.58
C GLY A 63 -7.07 0.98 -2.43
N PRO A 64 -6.88 1.04 -3.76
CA PRO A 64 -6.16 2.06 -4.54
C PRO A 64 -6.67 3.50 -4.34
N LEU A 65 -5.75 4.47 -4.25
CA LEU A 65 -6.09 5.85 -3.93
C LEU A 65 -6.43 6.66 -5.18
N VAL A 66 -7.27 7.67 -5.04
CA VAL A 66 -7.45 8.71 -6.08
C VAL A 66 -6.54 9.91 -5.85
N SER A 67 -6.31 10.72 -6.88
CA SER A 67 -5.45 11.92 -6.78
C SER A 67 -5.83 12.89 -5.66
N ALA A 68 -7.12 13.01 -5.34
CA ALA A 68 -7.59 13.84 -4.23
C ALA A 68 -7.15 13.28 -2.85
N GLU A 69 -7.24 11.96 -2.66
CA GLU A 69 -6.79 11.29 -1.43
C GLU A 69 -5.27 11.39 -1.27
N VAL A 70 -4.51 11.27 -2.36
CA VAL A 70 -3.06 11.49 -2.36
C VAL A 70 -2.72 12.93 -1.93
N ALA A 71 -3.46 13.93 -2.42
CA ALA A 71 -3.24 15.32 -2.06
C ALA A 71 -3.51 15.57 -0.57
N GLU A 72 -4.60 15.03 -0.03
CA GLU A 72 -4.92 15.18 1.40
C GLU A 72 -3.94 14.42 2.29
N LEU A 73 -3.57 13.19 1.95
CA LEU A 73 -2.56 12.46 2.71
C LEU A 73 -1.21 13.16 2.67
N SER A 74 -0.81 13.73 1.52
CA SER A 74 0.41 14.52 1.41
C SER A 74 0.39 15.71 2.35
N ARG A 75 -0.73 16.43 2.38
CA ARG A 75 -0.92 17.61 3.23
C ARG A 75 -0.91 17.27 4.72
N VAL A 76 -1.64 16.23 5.14
CA VAL A 76 -1.76 15.82 6.54
C VAL A 76 -0.47 15.17 7.05
N CYS A 77 0.15 14.29 6.26
CA CYS A 77 1.31 13.52 6.68
C CYS A 77 2.64 14.27 6.46
N GLY A 78 2.63 15.35 5.67
CA GLY A 78 3.85 16.08 5.30
C GLY A 78 4.76 15.29 4.35
N ILE A 79 4.23 14.29 3.64
CA ILE A 79 4.97 13.46 2.67
C ILE A 79 4.66 13.99 1.26
N GLY A 80 5.68 14.15 0.42
CA GLY A 80 5.50 14.62 -0.95
C GLY A 80 4.55 13.73 -1.76
N GLN A 81 3.68 14.32 -2.59
CA GLN A 81 2.70 13.52 -3.34
C GLN A 81 3.35 12.53 -4.31
N SER A 82 4.50 12.87 -4.91
CA SER A 82 5.27 11.96 -5.77
C SER A 82 5.77 10.75 -4.99
N THR A 83 6.23 10.97 -3.76
CA THR A 83 6.64 9.90 -2.83
C THR A 83 5.44 9.03 -2.44
N ILE A 84 4.28 9.60 -2.13
CA ILE A 84 3.07 8.79 -1.87
C ILE A 84 2.72 7.93 -3.08
N ARG A 85 2.73 8.52 -4.29
CA ARG A 85 2.46 7.80 -5.55
C ARG A 85 3.44 6.66 -5.82
N SER A 86 4.67 6.69 -5.30
CA SER A 86 5.63 5.59 -5.44
C SER A 86 5.42 4.45 -4.43
N MET A 87 4.65 4.67 -3.36
CA MET A 87 4.51 3.71 -2.26
C MET A 87 3.19 2.91 -2.28
N CYS A 88 2.22 3.28 -3.12
CA CYS A 88 0.92 2.63 -3.20
C CYS A 88 0.24 2.72 -4.58
N PRO A 89 -0.73 1.82 -4.87
CA PRO A 89 -1.59 1.93 -6.05
C PRO A 89 -2.40 3.22 -6.07
N VAL A 90 -2.32 3.95 -7.18
CA VAL A 90 -3.12 5.14 -7.47
C VAL A 90 -3.92 4.94 -8.75
N GLU A 91 -5.22 5.21 -8.72
CA GLU A 91 -6.09 5.10 -9.90
C GLU A 91 -5.63 6.06 -11.00
N VAL A 92 -5.47 5.51 -12.21
CA VAL A 92 -5.06 6.24 -13.40
C VAL A 92 -5.99 5.88 -14.56
N GLY A 93 -6.55 6.90 -15.21
CA GLY A 93 -7.53 6.75 -16.28
C GLY A 93 -8.96 6.97 -15.81
N GLY A 94 -9.74 7.69 -16.63
CA GLY A 94 -11.19 7.79 -16.43
C GLY A 94 -11.88 6.49 -16.85
N ARG A 95 -13.13 6.31 -16.42
CA ARG A 95 -14.04 5.23 -16.87
C ARG A 95 -14.43 5.33 -18.36
N ALA A 96 -13.50 5.74 -19.24
CA ALA A 96 -13.70 5.72 -20.67
C ALA A 96 -13.81 4.26 -21.11
N ARG A 97 -14.95 3.92 -21.72
CA ARG A 97 -15.26 2.56 -22.16
C ARG A 97 -14.14 2.03 -23.07
N GLY A 98 -13.46 0.97 -22.63
CA GLY A 98 -12.49 0.24 -23.43
C GLY A 98 -11.02 0.31 -22.99
N ALA A 99 -10.65 1.20 -22.06
CA ALA A 99 -9.33 1.17 -21.43
C ALA A 99 -9.36 0.23 -20.22
N ALA A 100 -8.41 -0.71 -20.11
CA ALA A 100 -8.28 -1.55 -18.93
C ALA A 100 -8.02 -0.65 -17.70
N PHE A 101 -8.83 -0.81 -16.64
CA PHE A 101 -8.65 -0.07 -15.40
C PHE A 101 -7.29 -0.45 -14.80
N GLY A 102 -6.38 0.51 -14.73
CA GLY A 102 -5.02 0.30 -14.27
C GLY A 102 -4.69 1.17 -13.06
N TYR A 103 -3.68 0.76 -12.32
CA TYR A 103 -3.16 1.51 -11.18
C TYR A 103 -1.71 1.87 -11.44
N ALA A 104 -1.35 3.11 -11.16
CA ALA A 104 0.03 3.55 -11.17
C ALA A 104 0.65 3.31 -9.79
N ILE A 105 1.87 2.78 -9.76
CA ILE A 105 2.73 2.78 -8.57
C ILE A 105 4.10 3.26 -9.02
N GLY A 106 4.47 4.46 -8.60
CA GLY A 106 5.69 5.12 -9.05
C GLY A 106 5.69 5.25 -10.57
N HIS A 107 6.60 4.52 -11.21
CA HIS A 107 6.78 4.48 -12.66
C HIS A 107 6.08 3.29 -13.34
N HIS A 108 5.41 2.41 -12.58
CA HIS A 108 4.76 1.21 -13.10
C HIS A 108 3.26 1.39 -13.30
N MET A 109 2.74 0.84 -14.40
CA MET A 109 1.31 0.63 -14.65
C MET A 109 0.95 -0.82 -14.36
N ILE A 110 0.03 -1.05 -13.44
CA ILE A 110 -0.29 -2.36 -12.88
C ILE A 110 -1.78 -2.64 -12.99
N GLU A 111 -2.13 -3.81 -13.49
CA GLU A 111 -3.52 -4.27 -13.51
C GLU A 111 -3.99 -4.74 -12.13
N ALA A 112 -5.30 -4.66 -11.88
CA ALA A 112 -5.91 -5.09 -10.61
C ALA A 112 -5.53 -6.52 -10.17
N ARG A 113 -5.38 -7.45 -11.13
CA ARG A 113 -5.01 -8.86 -10.86
C ARG A 113 -3.64 -9.03 -10.21
N HIS A 114 -2.77 -8.02 -10.33
CA HIS A 114 -1.42 -8.04 -9.79
C HIS A 114 -1.32 -7.40 -8.40
N LEU A 115 -2.44 -6.90 -7.86
CA LEU A 115 -2.53 -6.34 -6.52
C LEU A 115 -3.25 -7.30 -5.57
N LEU A 116 -2.82 -7.34 -4.31
CA LEU A 116 -3.56 -8.04 -3.28
C LEU A 116 -4.96 -7.43 -3.07
N VAL A 117 -5.95 -8.31 -2.96
CA VAL A 117 -7.37 -7.95 -2.84
C VAL A 117 -7.71 -7.51 -1.40
N ARG A 118 -8.66 -6.58 -1.25
CA ARG A 118 -9.26 -6.15 0.04
C ARG A 118 -8.25 -5.66 1.09
N GLU A 119 -7.39 -4.70 0.75
CA GLU A 119 -6.44 -4.10 1.70
C GLU A 119 -5.52 -5.12 2.40
N ARG A 120 -5.31 -6.29 1.79
CA ARG A 120 -4.35 -7.26 2.28
C ARG A 120 -2.94 -6.77 2.04
N GLU A 121 -2.04 -7.23 2.90
CA GLU A 121 -0.61 -6.97 2.82
C GLU A 121 0.14 -8.26 3.13
N ARG A 122 1.27 -8.47 2.45
CA ARG A 122 2.23 -9.49 2.89
C ARG A 122 3.33 -8.85 3.71
N ILE A 123 3.79 -9.56 4.73
CA ILE A 123 4.85 -9.11 5.62
C ILE A 123 6.03 -10.07 5.58
N CYS A 124 7.22 -9.52 5.77
CA CYS A 124 8.40 -10.27 6.17
C CYS A 124 8.64 -9.98 7.65
N PRO A 125 8.61 -10.98 8.55
CA PRO A 125 8.87 -10.77 9.97
C PRO A 125 10.29 -10.25 10.22
N LEU A 126 11.24 -10.62 9.35
CA LEU A 126 12.63 -10.15 9.43
C LEU A 126 12.79 -8.69 8.99
N CYS A 127 12.08 -8.20 7.95
CA CYS A 127 12.04 -6.76 7.65
C CYS A 127 11.48 -5.95 8.81
N ILE A 128 10.39 -6.43 9.43
CA ILE A 128 9.79 -5.76 10.57
C ILE A 128 10.78 -5.72 11.75
N LEU A 129 11.49 -6.83 12.00
CA LEU A 129 12.49 -6.91 13.08
C LEU A 129 13.70 -6.01 12.83
N GLU A 130 14.24 -6.00 11.61
CA GLU A 130 15.48 -5.31 11.28
C GLU A 130 15.29 -3.80 11.12
N SER A 131 14.28 -3.38 10.34
CA SER A 131 14.11 -1.98 9.94
C SER A 131 12.79 -1.36 10.38
N GLY A 132 11.90 -2.14 11.00
CA GLY A 132 10.56 -1.67 11.36
C GLY A 132 9.73 -1.26 10.15
N SER A 133 9.98 -1.86 8.98
CA SER A 133 9.37 -1.46 7.71
C SER A 133 8.92 -2.63 6.84
N MET A 134 8.12 -2.32 5.82
CA MET A 134 7.66 -3.27 4.82
C MET A 134 7.85 -2.69 3.42
N LEU A 135 8.20 -3.54 2.46
CA LEU A 135 8.40 -3.13 1.07
C LEU A 135 7.06 -2.96 0.33
N ALA A 136 6.95 -1.95 -0.52
CA ALA A 136 5.80 -1.74 -1.39
C ALA A 136 5.60 -2.93 -2.34
N ALA A 137 6.71 -3.52 -2.81
CA ALA A 137 6.70 -4.71 -3.67
C ALA A 137 5.98 -5.91 -3.04
N HIS A 138 5.95 -6.03 -1.70
CA HIS A 138 5.26 -7.14 -1.02
C HIS A 138 3.74 -7.16 -1.27
N ARG A 139 3.16 -6.06 -1.76
CA ARG A 139 1.72 -5.97 -2.09
C ARG A 139 1.37 -6.50 -3.47
N LEU A 140 2.37 -6.97 -4.22
CA LEU A 140 2.22 -7.51 -5.56
C LEU A 140 1.99 -9.02 -5.48
N THR A 141 1.03 -9.54 -6.23
CA THR A 141 0.60 -10.94 -6.11
C THR A 141 1.72 -11.94 -6.40
N TRP A 142 2.64 -11.57 -7.29
CA TRP A 142 3.82 -12.34 -7.68
C TRP A 142 5.02 -12.21 -6.74
N MET A 143 4.98 -11.32 -5.76
CA MET A 143 6.03 -11.20 -4.74
C MET A 143 5.70 -12.12 -3.56
N THR A 144 6.10 -13.39 -3.64
CA THR A 144 5.79 -14.42 -2.62
C THR A 144 6.90 -14.65 -1.61
N ALA A 145 8.13 -14.25 -1.93
CA ALA A 145 9.30 -14.34 -1.04
C ALA A 145 9.90 -12.96 -0.80
N CYS A 146 10.48 -12.74 0.38
CA CYS A 146 11.17 -11.49 0.67
C CYS A 146 12.50 -11.45 -0.09
N PRO A 147 12.74 -10.45 -0.96
CA PRO A 147 13.98 -10.38 -1.74
C PRO A 147 15.21 -10.10 -0.87
N MET A 148 15.01 -9.50 0.30
CA MET A 148 16.06 -9.16 1.27
C MET A 148 16.44 -10.36 2.13
N HIS A 149 15.44 -11.08 2.65
CA HIS A 149 15.66 -12.10 3.69
C HIS A 149 15.50 -13.55 3.20
N ALA A 150 15.10 -13.79 1.96
CA ALA A 150 14.95 -15.14 1.39
C ALA A 150 13.96 -16.05 2.17
N VAL A 151 12.91 -15.46 2.73
CA VAL A 151 11.84 -16.16 3.46
C VAL A 151 10.48 -15.93 2.81
N GLN A 152 9.55 -16.86 3.03
CA GLN A 152 8.18 -16.73 2.54
C GLN A 152 7.50 -15.51 3.19
N LEU A 153 6.80 -14.73 2.37
CA LEU A 153 5.99 -13.61 2.84
C LEU A 153 4.67 -14.11 3.39
N LEU A 154 4.28 -13.61 4.56
CA LEU A 154 3.03 -14.00 5.22
C LEU A 154 1.92 -13.02 4.88
N ASP A 155 0.76 -13.52 4.46
CA ASP A 155 -0.45 -12.74 4.21
C ASP A 155 -1.63 -13.15 5.10
N VAL A 156 -1.43 -14.16 5.94
CA VAL A 156 -2.36 -14.70 6.94
C VAL A 156 -1.65 -14.83 8.28
N CYS A 157 -2.34 -14.46 9.36
CA CYS A 157 -1.80 -14.62 10.71
C CYS A 157 -1.87 -16.09 11.16
N PRO A 158 -0.76 -16.70 11.62
CA PRO A 158 -0.73 -18.12 11.98
C PRO A 158 -1.49 -18.47 13.26
N GLN A 159 -1.88 -17.48 14.08
CA GLN A 159 -2.63 -17.72 15.32
C GLN A 159 -4.16 -17.64 15.12
N CYS A 160 -4.64 -16.81 14.21
CA CYS A 160 -6.09 -16.57 14.07
C CYS A 160 -6.62 -16.83 12.66
N ASP A 161 -5.76 -17.26 11.74
CA ASP A 161 -6.06 -17.59 10.35
C ASP A 161 -6.75 -16.47 9.56
N LYS A 162 -6.70 -15.24 10.07
CA LYS A 162 -7.24 -14.05 9.40
C LYS A 162 -6.19 -13.40 8.51
N PRO A 163 -6.59 -12.79 7.38
CA PRO A 163 -5.69 -12.04 6.53
C PRO A 163 -5.00 -10.90 7.27
N ILE A 164 -3.75 -10.64 6.92
CA ILE A 164 -2.99 -9.50 7.39
C ILE A 164 -3.41 -8.26 6.58
N MET A 165 -3.87 -7.23 7.29
CA MET A 165 -4.46 -6.03 6.70
C MET A 165 -3.49 -4.85 6.79
N THR A 166 -3.51 -3.95 5.80
CA THR A 166 -2.76 -2.68 5.80
C THR A 166 -3.20 -1.71 6.90
N THR A 167 -4.44 -1.84 7.38
CA THR A 167 -5.05 -0.96 8.40
C THR A 167 -4.95 -1.55 9.82
N ARG A 168 -4.00 -2.45 10.07
CA ARG A 168 -3.74 -2.95 11.43
C ARG A 168 -3.20 -1.84 12.33
N LEU A 169 -3.38 -2.02 13.64
CA LEU A 169 -3.05 -0.99 14.64
C LEU A 169 -1.55 -0.81 14.83
N ASN A 170 -0.78 -1.88 14.63
CA ASN A 170 0.64 -1.91 14.91
C ASN A 170 1.35 -2.74 13.83
N MET A 171 2.56 -2.31 13.46
CA MET A 171 3.41 -3.00 12.49
C MET A 171 3.67 -4.47 12.86
N THR A 172 4.04 -4.69 14.12
CA THR A 172 4.52 -5.96 14.68
C THR A 172 3.39 -6.88 15.12
N ARG A 173 2.16 -6.38 15.29
CA ARG A 173 1.07 -7.18 15.87
C ARG A 173 -0.13 -7.34 14.96
N CYS A 174 -0.68 -8.56 14.98
CA CYS A 174 -1.99 -8.84 14.42
C CYS A 174 -3.11 -8.22 15.26
N ARG A 175 -4.30 -8.06 14.68
CA ARG A 175 -5.51 -7.64 15.42
C ARG A 175 -5.92 -8.61 16.53
N CYS A 176 -5.52 -9.88 16.45
CA CYS A 176 -5.73 -10.85 17.53
C CYS A 176 -4.73 -10.72 18.68
N GLY A 177 -3.72 -9.86 18.56
CA GLY A 177 -2.67 -9.66 19.56
C GLY A 177 -1.39 -10.47 19.31
N PHE A 178 -1.38 -11.40 18.36
CA PHE A 178 -0.17 -12.16 18.01
C PHE A 178 0.94 -11.23 17.53
N ASP A 179 2.16 -11.45 18.05
CA ASP A 179 3.36 -10.72 17.66
C ASP A 179 4.05 -11.44 16.50
N PHE A 180 4.13 -10.78 15.35
CA PHE A 180 4.77 -11.29 14.15
C PHE A 180 6.28 -11.49 14.34
N LEU A 181 6.90 -10.83 15.33
CA LEU A 181 8.31 -11.03 15.65
C LEU A 181 8.61 -12.40 16.28
N HIS A 182 7.58 -13.11 16.78
CA HIS A 182 7.72 -14.47 17.30
C HIS A 182 7.54 -15.55 16.21
N ILE A 183 7.35 -15.16 14.95
CA ILE A 183 7.27 -16.11 13.85
C ILE A 183 8.65 -16.66 13.56
N SER A 184 8.79 -17.98 13.56
CA SER A 184 9.90 -18.68 12.92
C SER A 184 9.73 -18.58 11.39
N PRO A 185 10.58 -17.83 10.67
CA PRO A 185 10.40 -17.64 9.23
C PRO A 185 10.62 -18.94 8.46
N VAL A 186 9.81 -19.17 7.42
CA VAL A 186 10.02 -20.29 6.50
C VAL A 186 10.97 -19.83 5.40
N VAL A 187 12.14 -20.47 5.31
CA VAL A 187 13.14 -20.20 4.27
C VAL A 187 12.59 -20.67 2.92
N CYS A 188 12.80 -19.86 1.87
CA CYS A 188 12.42 -20.20 0.51
C CYS A 188 13.50 -21.04 -0.19
N GLU A 189 13.07 -21.83 -1.16
CA GLU A 189 14.00 -22.56 -2.04
C GLU A 189 14.79 -21.59 -2.92
N LEU A 190 16.00 -22.00 -3.34
CA LEU A 190 16.92 -21.12 -4.09
C LEU A 190 16.27 -20.49 -5.32
N GLU A 191 15.50 -21.27 -6.09
CA GLU A 191 14.84 -20.79 -7.30
C GLU A 191 13.77 -19.72 -7.02
N GLU A 192 13.03 -19.86 -5.91
CA GLU A 192 12.02 -18.87 -5.47
C GLU A 192 12.70 -17.56 -5.05
N VAL A 193 13.82 -17.66 -4.33
CA VAL A 193 14.61 -16.51 -3.89
C VAL A 193 15.20 -15.76 -5.09
N GLU A 194 15.75 -16.49 -6.07
CA GLU A 194 16.30 -15.91 -7.29
C GLU A 194 15.22 -15.20 -8.13
N ALA A 195 14.04 -15.83 -8.25
CA ALA A 195 12.89 -15.21 -8.91
C ALA A 195 12.48 -13.92 -8.18
N ALA A 196 12.24 -13.97 -6.86
CA ALA A 196 11.85 -12.79 -6.09
C ALA A 196 12.87 -11.64 -6.20
N ARG A 197 14.17 -11.94 -6.11
CA ARG A 197 15.25 -10.93 -6.30
C ARG A 197 15.29 -10.35 -7.71
N ARG A 198 15.05 -11.17 -8.74
CA ARG A 198 14.96 -10.67 -10.13
C ARG A 198 13.75 -9.73 -10.29
N LEU A 199 12.58 -10.16 -9.84
CA LEU A 199 11.35 -9.37 -9.91
C LEU A 199 11.49 -8.05 -9.13
N TYR A 200 12.10 -8.11 -7.95
CA TYR A 200 12.39 -6.93 -7.13
C TYR A 200 13.35 -5.95 -7.80
N ARG A 201 14.42 -6.45 -8.42
CA ARG A 201 15.33 -5.57 -9.21
C ARG A 201 14.58 -4.89 -10.36
N CYS A 202 13.72 -5.61 -11.08
CA CYS A 202 12.88 -5.01 -12.13
C CYS A 202 11.89 -3.98 -11.57
N TRP A 203 11.40 -4.19 -10.35
CA TRP A 203 10.52 -3.26 -9.64
C TRP A 203 11.24 -1.98 -9.21
N CYS A 204 12.50 -2.05 -8.79
CA CYS A 204 13.25 -0.87 -8.38
C CYS A 204 13.78 -0.04 -9.55
N LEU A 205 13.73 -0.55 -10.78
CA LEU A 205 14.23 0.14 -11.96
C LEU A 205 13.16 1.06 -12.56
N PRO A 206 13.51 2.32 -12.91
CA PRO A 206 12.63 3.19 -13.67
C PRO A 206 12.17 2.51 -14.96
N THR A 207 10.90 2.69 -15.30
CA THR A 207 10.35 2.10 -16.53
C THR A 207 10.88 2.87 -17.75
N ALA A 208 11.46 2.14 -18.70
CA ALA A 208 11.80 2.70 -20.00
C ALA A 208 10.49 2.97 -20.76
N THR A 209 10.11 4.25 -20.86
CA THR A 209 9.18 4.82 -21.85
C THR A 209 7.79 4.17 -22.02
N GLY A 210 6.76 4.86 -21.52
CA GLY A 210 5.50 5.08 -22.25
C GLY A 210 4.40 4.00 -22.20
N ILE A 211 3.29 4.34 -21.54
CA ILE A 211 1.86 3.96 -21.76
C ILE A 211 1.50 2.44 -21.80
N GLY A 212 2.47 1.52 -21.78
CA GLY A 212 2.26 0.07 -21.66
C GLY A 212 2.65 -0.48 -20.28
N LEU A 213 2.30 -1.76 -20.04
CA LEU A 213 2.91 -2.55 -18.97
C LEU A 213 4.43 -2.40 -19.10
N SER A 214 5.12 -1.98 -18.03
CA SER A 214 6.56 -1.72 -18.09
C SER A 214 7.33 -2.95 -18.57
N GLU A 215 8.46 -2.78 -19.26
CA GLU A 215 9.31 -3.91 -19.68
C GLU A 215 9.64 -4.87 -18.51
N GLY A 216 9.82 -4.33 -17.30
CA GLY A 216 9.96 -5.10 -16.07
C GLY A 216 8.73 -5.95 -15.74
N LEU A 217 7.52 -5.39 -15.80
CA LEU A 217 6.26 -6.11 -15.61
C LEU A 217 5.96 -7.11 -16.74
N VAL A 218 6.30 -6.80 -17.98
CA VAL A 218 6.18 -7.75 -19.10
C VAL A 218 7.16 -8.91 -18.91
N ALA A 219 8.37 -8.65 -18.41
CA ALA A 219 9.32 -9.71 -18.05
C ALA A 219 8.81 -10.55 -16.86
N VAL A 220 8.19 -9.91 -15.86
CA VAL A 220 7.52 -10.57 -14.73
C VAL A 220 6.39 -11.47 -15.24
N GLU A 221 5.48 -10.95 -16.07
CA GLU A 221 4.35 -11.71 -16.62
C GLU A 221 4.83 -12.90 -17.48
N LYS A 222 5.81 -12.70 -18.35
CA LYS A 222 6.42 -13.80 -19.13
C LYS A 222 7.02 -14.90 -18.25
N GLN A 223 7.49 -14.57 -17.04
CA GLN A 223 7.98 -15.57 -16.09
C GLN A 223 6.86 -16.27 -15.33
N ILE A 224 5.80 -15.54 -14.96
CA ILE A 224 4.61 -16.12 -14.31
C ILE A 224 3.92 -17.11 -15.26
N ASP A 225 3.72 -16.73 -16.53
CA ASP A 225 3.02 -17.57 -17.51
C ASP A 225 3.84 -18.81 -17.92
N ARG A 226 5.17 -18.79 -17.78
CA ARG A 226 6.03 -19.96 -18.00
C ARG A 226 5.98 -21.01 -16.89
N LYS A 227 5.45 -20.66 -15.72
CA LYS A 227 5.32 -21.56 -14.55
C LYS A 227 3.90 -22.12 -14.38
N ARG A 228 2.97 -21.81 -15.30
CA ARG A 228 1.63 -22.38 -15.39
C ARG A 228 1.59 -23.52 -16.40
#